data_AF-A0A0S9CLC3-F1
#
_entry.id   AF-A0A0S9CLC3-F1
#
_cell.length_a   1.000
_cell.length_b   1.000
_cell.length_c   1.000
_cell.angle_alpha   90.00
_cell.angle_beta   90.00
_cell.angle_gamma   90.00
#
_symmetry.space_group_name_H-M   'P 1'
#
loop_
_entity.id
_entity.type
_entity.pdbx_description
1 polymer ?
#
loop_
_entity_poly.entity_id
_entity_poly.type
_entity_poly.pdbx_seq_one_letter_code
_entity_poly.pdbx_strand_id
1 'polypeptide(L)'
;MEVARLSIWLVLLAMLFVPVEWLFSLHERRGKARWADLGYYFLNGLLPGVLLAPLLATIAVLAQKATPAFYSDWVASWPFVAKLIAGLLVSEIGAYWGHRWCHEVPFLWRFHAIHHSVEHLDWLANTRAHPLDIVFVRLCGLTPVYMLGLASTPGAAGASAADTMIPVYVTLLGTVWSFLVHANVRWRFGWLEQVAATPAFHHWHHTNGAEGRDRNYAAMFPWVDRLFGTLHLPRDAWPPVYGIDKPVRGGVSDELLHPFRRDDDVAAAPVDKAAPQERG
;
A
#
# COMPACT_ATOMS: atom_id res chain seq x y z
N MET A 1 20.90 -1.91 14.96
CA MET A 1 21.15 -1.97 13.49
C MET A 1 19.92 -1.58 12.69
N GLU A 2 18.73 -2.11 13.00
CA GLU A 2 17.49 -1.81 12.25
C GLU A 2 17.09 -0.33 12.20
N VAL A 3 17.14 0.39 13.34
CA VAL A 3 16.81 1.82 13.35
C VAL A 3 17.76 2.62 12.45
N ALA A 4 19.07 2.31 12.49
CA ALA A 4 20.05 2.96 11.61
C ALA A 4 19.76 2.66 10.13
N ARG A 5 19.40 1.41 9.79
CA ARG A 5 18.99 1.02 8.44
C ARG A 5 17.76 1.82 7.99
N LEU A 6 16.73 1.92 8.83
CA LEU A 6 15.52 2.71 8.53
C LEU A 6 15.84 4.20 8.38
N SER A 7 16.72 4.76 9.21
CA SER A 7 17.14 6.16 9.07
C SER A 7 17.87 6.42 7.77
N ILE A 8 18.76 5.51 7.33
CA ILE A 8 19.43 5.61 6.02
C ILE A 8 18.40 5.59 4.90
N TRP A 9 17.45 4.64 4.94
CA TRP A 9 16.37 4.57 3.95
C TRP A 9 15.52 5.84 3.91
N LEU A 10 15.21 6.41 5.07
CA LEU A 10 14.44 7.65 5.17
C LEU A 10 15.18 8.81 4.49
N VAL A 11 16.49 8.91 4.71
CA VAL A 11 17.33 9.92 4.06
C VAL A 11 17.36 9.72 2.55
N LEU A 12 17.51 8.48 2.07
CA LEU A 12 17.50 8.19 0.63
C LEU A 12 16.16 8.52 -0.03
N LEU A 13 15.04 8.14 0.61
CA LEU A 13 13.70 8.47 0.14
C LEU A 13 13.46 9.99 0.16
N ALA A 14 13.89 10.68 1.22
CA ALA A 14 13.77 12.13 1.31
C ALA A 14 14.61 12.84 0.23
N MET A 15 15.85 12.39 -0.02
CA MET A 15 16.69 12.91 -1.10
C MET A 15 16.06 12.74 -2.48
N LEU A 16 15.25 11.70 -2.68
CA LEU A 16 14.54 11.47 -3.93
C LEU A 16 13.24 12.30 -4.02
N PHE A 17 12.34 12.15 -3.05
CA PHE A 17 10.98 12.70 -3.14
C PHE A 17 10.87 14.16 -2.71
N VAL A 18 11.70 14.64 -1.78
CA VAL A 18 11.61 16.04 -1.32
C VAL A 18 11.89 17.03 -2.46
N PRO A 19 12.94 16.87 -3.29
CA PRO A 19 13.17 17.73 -4.45
C PRO A 19 12.11 17.58 -5.53
N VAL A 20 11.66 16.34 -5.80
CA VAL A 20 10.65 16.05 -6.82
C VAL A 20 9.32 16.75 -6.51
N GLU A 21 8.83 16.61 -5.29
CA GLU A 21 7.63 17.33 -4.85
C GLU A 21 7.84 18.85 -4.74
N TRP A 22 9.07 19.31 -4.48
CA TRP A 22 9.35 20.76 -4.47
C TRP A 22 9.22 21.37 -5.88
N LEU A 23 9.73 20.68 -6.90
CA LEU A 23 9.74 21.16 -8.29
C LEU A 23 8.39 20.95 -9.00
N PHE A 24 7.66 19.90 -8.63
CA PHE A 24 6.48 19.44 -9.37
C PHE A 24 5.22 19.35 -8.51
N SER A 25 5.14 20.08 -7.39
CA SER A 25 4.02 20.00 -6.46
C SER A 25 2.66 20.17 -7.14
N LEU A 26 1.71 19.32 -6.80
CA LEU A 26 0.31 19.49 -7.18
C LEU A 26 -0.39 20.50 -6.27
N HIS A 27 -0.24 20.35 -4.97
CA HIS A 27 -0.75 21.29 -3.96
C HIS A 27 0.41 22.05 -3.30
N GLU A 28 0.14 23.27 -2.85
CA GLU A 28 1.12 24.01 -2.05
C GLU A 28 1.60 23.17 -0.86
N ARG A 29 2.91 23.08 -0.71
CA ARG A 29 3.52 22.32 0.38
C ARG A 29 3.21 23.03 1.70
N ARG A 30 2.28 22.48 2.47
CA ARG A 30 2.13 22.83 3.87
C ARG A 30 3.26 22.17 4.65
N GLY A 31 4.33 22.94 4.80
CA GLY A 31 5.62 22.47 5.31
C GLY A 31 5.52 21.85 6.70
N LYS A 32 5.64 20.53 6.75
CA LYS A 32 6.38 19.68 7.71
C LYS A 32 5.76 18.28 7.62
N ALA A 33 6.57 17.28 7.29
CA ALA A 33 6.21 15.88 7.56
C ALA A 33 5.65 15.80 8.98
N ARG A 34 4.43 15.29 9.15
CA ARG A 34 3.80 15.29 10.48
C ARG A 34 4.60 14.31 11.33
N TRP A 35 4.88 14.68 12.58
CA TRP A 35 5.57 13.79 13.51
C TRP A 35 4.88 12.41 13.64
N ALA A 36 3.56 12.37 13.40
CA ALA A 36 2.80 11.13 13.28
C ALA A 36 3.30 10.24 12.14
N ASP A 37 3.48 10.77 10.93
CA ASP A 37 3.93 10.00 9.75
C ASP A 37 5.36 9.47 9.96
N LEU A 38 6.24 10.26 10.60
CA LEU A 38 7.56 9.76 11.02
C LEU A 38 7.47 8.63 12.05
N GLY A 39 6.56 8.75 13.02
CA GLY A 39 6.28 7.68 13.99
C GLY A 39 5.80 6.41 13.30
N TYR A 40 4.88 6.54 12.35
CA TYR A 40 4.41 5.46 11.51
C TYR A 40 5.50 4.85 10.63
N TYR A 41 6.40 5.66 10.06
CA TYR A 41 7.53 5.17 9.28
C TYR A 41 8.38 4.17 10.08
N PHE A 42 8.75 4.50 11.32
CA PHE A 42 9.53 3.59 12.16
C PHE A 42 8.71 2.40 12.66
N LEU A 43 7.45 2.62 13.04
CA LEU A 43 6.55 1.55 13.47
C LEU A 43 6.34 0.51 12.35
N ASN A 44 5.98 0.97 11.16
CA ASN A 44 5.66 0.15 10.00
C ASN A 44 6.90 -0.37 9.26
N GLY A 45 8.07 0.22 9.51
CA GLY A 45 9.37 -0.32 9.08
C GLY A 45 9.84 -1.53 9.89
N LEU A 46 9.26 -1.78 11.07
CA LEU A 46 9.67 -2.87 11.98
C LEU A 46 8.56 -3.90 12.20
N LEU A 47 7.39 -3.46 12.68
CA LEU A 47 6.37 -4.33 13.23
C LEU A 47 5.71 -5.26 12.19
N PRO A 48 5.28 -4.80 11.00
CA PRO A 48 4.69 -5.69 10.00
C PRO A 48 5.60 -6.84 9.58
N GLY A 49 6.91 -6.61 9.47
CA GLY A 49 7.87 -7.64 9.11
C GLY A 49 7.95 -8.76 10.14
N VAL A 50 7.97 -8.39 11.43
CA VAL A 50 7.98 -9.35 12.55
C VAL A 50 6.68 -10.18 12.58
N LEU A 51 5.53 -9.55 12.32
CA LEU A 51 4.24 -10.24 12.30
C LEU A 51 4.06 -11.15 11.07
N LEU A 52 4.54 -10.70 9.90
CA LEU A 52 4.40 -11.43 8.63
C LEU A 52 5.29 -12.67 8.56
N ALA A 53 6.52 -12.60 9.06
CA ALA A 53 7.50 -13.67 8.92
C ALA A 53 6.99 -15.05 9.38
N PRO A 54 6.44 -15.24 10.60
CA PRO A 54 5.95 -16.55 11.01
C PRO A 54 4.71 -17.01 10.23
N LEU A 55 3.84 -16.09 9.82
CA LEU A 55 2.63 -16.39 9.05
C LEU A 55 3.00 -16.89 7.65
N LEU A 56 3.87 -16.17 6.96
CA LEU A 56 4.36 -16.54 5.63
C LEU A 56 5.22 -17.82 5.67
N ALA A 57 6.02 -18.02 6.72
CA ALA A 57 6.75 -19.28 6.90
C ALA A 57 5.81 -20.47 7.06
N THR A 58 4.72 -20.30 7.82
CA THR A 58 3.69 -21.32 7.99
C THR A 58 2.99 -21.61 6.66
N ILE A 59 2.57 -20.57 5.94
CA ILE A 59 1.96 -20.70 4.61
C ILE A 59 2.90 -21.43 3.65
N ALA A 60 4.19 -21.08 3.62
CA ALA A 60 5.17 -21.70 2.75
C ALA A 60 5.33 -23.20 3.03
N VAL A 61 5.41 -23.59 4.31
CA VAL A 61 5.50 -25.01 4.70
C VAL A 61 4.24 -25.78 4.32
N LEU A 62 3.05 -25.19 4.53
CA LEU A 62 1.78 -25.82 4.16
C LEU A 62 1.64 -25.94 2.64
N ALA A 63 1.99 -24.90 1.90
CA ALA A 63 1.99 -24.89 0.44
C ALA A 63 2.93 -25.98 -0.10
N GLN A 64 4.17 -26.06 0.41
CA GLN A 64 5.12 -27.09 -0.02
C GLN A 64 4.60 -28.52 0.21
N LYS A 65 3.92 -28.76 1.33
CA LYS A 65 3.32 -30.07 1.62
C LYS A 65 2.12 -30.40 0.73
N ALA A 66 1.35 -29.39 0.33
CA ALA A 66 0.17 -29.56 -0.51
C ALA A 66 0.52 -29.69 -2.01
N THR A 67 1.69 -29.19 -2.42
CA THR A 67 2.09 -29.13 -3.82
C THR A 67 2.80 -30.41 -4.28
N PRO A 68 2.32 -31.09 -5.35
CA PRO A 68 2.98 -32.27 -5.90
C PRO A 68 4.43 -31.99 -6.34
N ALA A 69 5.32 -32.96 -6.13
CA ALA A 69 6.75 -32.83 -6.47
C ALA A 69 6.99 -32.38 -7.92
N PHE A 70 6.27 -32.97 -8.89
CA PHE A 70 6.42 -32.61 -10.31
C PHE A 70 6.13 -31.13 -10.58
N TYR A 71 5.16 -30.53 -9.88
CA TYR A 71 4.81 -29.12 -10.04
C TYR A 71 5.89 -28.24 -9.40
N SER A 72 6.33 -28.61 -8.19
CA SER A 72 7.42 -27.90 -7.50
C SER A 72 8.69 -27.89 -8.34
N ASP A 73 9.07 -29.02 -8.94
CA ASP A 73 10.24 -29.12 -9.82
C ASP A 73 10.07 -28.29 -11.10
N TRP A 74 8.87 -28.31 -11.68
CA TRP A 74 8.55 -27.52 -12.86
C TRP A 74 8.67 -26.02 -12.59
N VAL A 75 8.08 -25.51 -11.50
CA VAL A 75 8.21 -24.10 -11.11
C VAL A 75 9.66 -23.79 -10.73
N ALA A 76 10.35 -24.68 -10.02
CA ALA A 76 11.75 -24.50 -9.65
C ALA A 76 12.65 -24.29 -10.87
N SER A 77 12.35 -24.95 -12.00
CA SER A 77 13.09 -24.82 -13.27
C SER A 77 12.94 -23.47 -13.96
N TRP A 78 11.98 -22.63 -13.56
CA TRP A 78 11.78 -21.32 -14.18
C TRP A 78 12.96 -20.38 -13.90
N PRO A 79 13.38 -19.56 -14.88
CA PRO A 79 14.35 -18.51 -14.64
C PRO A 79 13.90 -17.56 -13.54
N PHE A 80 14.83 -17.08 -12.72
CA PHE A 80 14.53 -16.17 -11.62
C PHE A 80 13.70 -14.95 -12.05
N VAL A 81 14.04 -14.34 -13.20
CA VAL A 81 13.30 -13.18 -13.73
C VAL A 81 11.85 -13.54 -14.07
N ALA A 82 11.60 -14.73 -14.61
CA ALA A 82 10.24 -15.20 -14.90
C ALA A 82 9.44 -15.39 -13.60
N LYS A 83 10.06 -15.98 -12.56
CA LYS A 83 9.43 -16.10 -11.23
C LYS A 83 9.15 -14.73 -10.61
N LEU A 84 10.06 -13.76 -10.77
CA LEU A 84 9.88 -12.42 -10.23
C LEU A 84 8.72 -11.68 -10.91
N ILE A 85 8.64 -11.74 -12.24
CA ILE A 85 7.52 -11.14 -13.00
C ILE A 85 6.21 -11.82 -12.61
N ALA A 86 6.18 -13.15 -12.56
CA ALA A 86 5.00 -13.90 -12.12
C ALA A 86 4.62 -13.54 -10.67
N GLY A 87 5.60 -13.43 -9.77
CA GLY A 87 5.40 -13.04 -8.38
C GLY A 87 4.83 -11.64 -8.24
N LEU A 88 5.29 -10.67 -9.04
CA LEU A 88 4.72 -9.32 -9.08
C LEU A 88 3.26 -9.34 -9.54
N LEU A 89 2.95 -10.04 -10.63
CA LEU A 89 1.58 -10.09 -11.18
C LEU A 89 0.61 -10.84 -10.24
N VAL A 90 1.03 -11.96 -9.68
CA VAL A 90 0.24 -12.74 -8.73
C VAL A 90 0.03 -11.96 -7.43
N SER A 91 1.09 -11.34 -6.91
CA SER A 91 0.98 -10.51 -5.71
C SER A 91 0.09 -9.31 -5.92
N GLU A 92 0.09 -8.71 -7.11
CA GLU A 92 -0.81 -7.60 -7.43
C GLU A 92 -2.28 -8.02 -7.33
N ILE A 93 -2.65 -9.16 -7.91
CA ILE A 93 -4.04 -9.65 -7.87
C ILE A 93 -4.46 -9.96 -6.44
N GLY A 94 -3.60 -10.61 -5.66
CA GLY A 94 -3.87 -10.91 -4.25
C GLY A 94 -4.00 -9.64 -3.40
N ALA A 95 -3.07 -8.69 -3.57
CA ALA A 95 -3.09 -7.41 -2.86
C ALA A 95 -4.30 -6.56 -3.26
N TYR A 96 -4.70 -6.56 -4.54
CA TYR A 96 -5.91 -5.89 -5.01
C TYR A 96 -7.15 -6.35 -4.24
N TRP A 97 -7.34 -7.66 -4.06
CA TRP A 97 -8.49 -8.17 -3.32
C TRP A 97 -8.42 -7.85 -1.83
N GLY A 98 -7.23 -7.99 -1.22
CA GLY A 98 -7.02 -7.59 0.17
C GLY A 98 -7.38 -6.12 0.38
N HIS A 99 -6.89 -5.25 -0.50
CA HIS A 99 -7.14 -3.81 -0.45
C HIS A 99 -8.61 -3.46 -0.70
N ARG A 100 -9.25 -4.10 -1.67
CA ARG A 100 -10.68 -3.96 -1.92
C ARG A 100 -11.52 -4.38 -0.72
N TRP A 101 -11.17 -5.49 -0.05
CA TRP A 101 -11.85 -5.90 1.18
C TRP A 101 -11.62 -4.90 2.31
N CYS A 102 -10.46 -4.27 2.40
CA CYS A 102 -10.22 -3.18 3.35
C CYS A 102 -11.17 -2.01 3.15
N HIS A 103 -11.64 -1.74 1.94
CA HIS A 103 -12.67 -0.73 1.66
C HIS A 103 -14.09 -1.23 1.88
N GLU A 104 -14.41 -2.41 1.37
CA GLU A 104 -15.80 -2.88 1.27
C GLU A 104 -16.29 -3.60 2.54
N VAL A 105 -15.39 -4.12 3.39
CA VAL A 105 -15.75 -4.79 4.65
C VAL A 105 -15.64 -3.79 5.81
N PRO A 106 -16.75 -3.43 6.50
CA PRO A 106 -16.75 -2.39 7.53
C PRO A 106 -15.73 -2.61 8.65
N PHE A 107 -15.50 -3.87 9.04
CA PHE A 107 -14.50 -4.20 10.05
C PHE A 107 -13.07 -3.88 9.61
N LEU A 108 -12.70 -4.24 8.36
CA LEU A 108 -11.36 -3.98 7.82
C LEU A 108 -11.17 -2.49 7.55
N TRP A 109 -12.22 -1.80 7.10
CA TRP A 109 -12.20 -0.35 6.90
C TRP A 109 -11.80 0.42 8.15
N ARG A 110 -12.15 -0.04 9.35
CA ARG A 110 -11.75 0.64 10.60
C ARG A 110 -10.23 0.77 10.74
N PHE A 111 -9.47 -0.18 10.21
CA PHE A 111 -8.01 -0.16 10.17
C PHE A 111 -7.49 0.67 8.99
N HIS A 112 -8.08 0.45 7.82
CA HIS A 112 -7.65 1.11 6.58
C HIS A 112 -8.00 2.60 6.53
N ALA A 113 -9.04 3.04 7.25
CA ALA A 113 -9.42 4.44 7.40
C ALA A 113 -8.31 5.30 8.01
N ILE A 114 -7.37 4.72 8.77
CA ILE A 114 -6.18 5.45 9.26
C ILE A 114 -5.32 5.90 8.08
N HIS A 115 -5.18 5.05 7.05
CA HIS A 115 -4.48 5.37 5.83
C HIS A 115 -5.17 6.48 5.04
N HIS A 116 -6.48 6.36 4.85
CA HIS A 116 -7.29 7.39 4.19
C HIS A 116 -7.51 8.65 5.03
N SER A 117 -7.11 8.68 6.31
CA SER A 117 -7.26 9.86 7.18
C SER A 117 -6.30 11.02 6.83
N VAL A 118 -5.46 10.84 5.82
CA VAL A 118 -4.55 11.85 5.32
C VAL A 118 -5.33 12.90 4.52
N GLU A 119 -5.35 14.14 5.00
CA GLU A 119 -6.00 15.27 4.32
C GLU A 119 -5.08 15.93 3.26
N HIS A 120 -3.78 15.65 3.33
CA HIS A 120 -2.75 16.17 2.43
C HIS A 120 -1.80 15.04 2.05
N LEU A 121 -1.90 14.55 0.82
CA LEU A 121 -1.01 13.50 0.33
C LEU A 121 0.38 14.07 0.06
N ASP A 122 1.38 13.32 0.51
CA ASP A 122 2.79 13.43 0.16
C ASP A 122 3.41 12.02 0.18
N TRP A 123 4.65 11.88 -0.25
CA TRP A 123 5.31 10.58 -0.30
C TRP A 123 5.31 9.86 1.06
N LEU A 124 5.43 10.58 2.18
CA LEU A 124 5.53 9.98 3.52
C LEU A 124 4.17 9.51 4.03
N ALA A 125 3.06 10.07 3.53
CA ALA A 125 1.69 9.62 3.80
C ALA A 125 1.49 8.12 3.58
N ASN A 126 2.24 7.52 2.63
CA ASN A 126 2.31 6.07 2.41
C ASN A 126 2.51 5.27 3.71
N THR A 127 3.24 5.83 4.68
CA THR A 127 3.55 5.13 5.92
C THR A 127 2.46 5.20 6.97
N ARG A 128 1.57 6.20 6.93
CA ARG A 128 0.48 6.35 7.88
C ARG A 128 -0.56 5.27 7.59
N ALA A 129 -0.47 4.15 8.29
CA ALA A 129 -1.37 3.02 8.15
C ALA A 129 -1.31 2.17 9.43
N HIS A 130 -2.40 1.45 9.73
CA HIS A 130 -2.37 0.50 10.83
C HIS A 130 -1.41 -0.66 10.52
N PRO A 131 -0.56 -1.12 11.44
CA PRO A 131 0.32 -2.26 11.18
C PRO A 131 -0.42 -3.52 10.74
N LEU A 132 -1.59 -3.80 11.32
CA LEU A 132 -2.44 -4.94 10.93
C LEU A 132 -3.04 -4.79 9.53
N ASP A 133 -3.30 -3.56 9.06
CA ASP A 133 -3.75 -3.32 7.68
C ASP A 133 -2.64 -3.70 6.69
N ILE A 134 -1.40 -3.25 6.95
CA ILE A 134 -0.22 -3.62 6.16
C ILE A 134 0.00 -5.14 6.16
N VAL A 135 -0.11 -5.79 7.33
CA VAL A 135 0.04 -7.25 7.44
C VAL A 135 -1.04 -7.95 6.61
N PHE A 136 -2.29 -7.52 6.70
CA PHE A 136 -3.40 -8.14 5.98
C PHE A 136 -3.22 -8.04 4.47
N VAL A 137 -3.02 -6.84 3.92
CA VAL A 137 -2.86 -6.65 2.47
C VAL A 137 -1.64 -7.40 1.93
N ARG A 138 -0.52 -7.41 2.67
CA ARG A 138 0.68 -8.18 2.29
C ARG A 138 0.46 -9.69 2.36
N LEU A 139 -0.32 -10.20 3.32
CA LEU A 139 -0.70 -11.61 3.34
C LEU A 139 -1.54 -11.96 2.12
N CYS A 140 -2.52 -11.14 1.77
CA CYS A 140 -3.34 -11.37 0.57
C CYS A 140 -2.49 -11.40 -0.70
N GLY A 141 -1.49 -10.51 -0.83
CA GLY A 141 -0.55 -10.51 -1.96
C GLY A 141 0.43 -11.69 -1.98
N LEU A 142 1.10 -11.97 -0.86
CA LEU A 142 2.19 -12.95 -0.83
C LEU A 142 1.72 -14.39 -0.68
N THR A 143 0.56 -14.65 -0.07
CA THR A 143 0.01 -16.01 0.06
C THR A 143 -0.08 -16.74 -1.28
N PRO A 144 -0.71 -16.19 -2.34
CA PRO A 144 -0.77 -16.88 -3.63
C PRO A 144 0.62 -17.06 -4.27
N VAL A 145 1.58 -16.18 -4.01
CA VAL A 145 2.97 -16.34 -4.48
C VAL A 145 3.60 -17.60 -3.88
N TYR A 146 3.41 -17.85 -2.58
CA TYR A 146 3.86 -19.08 -1.93
C TYR A 146 3.06 -20.31 -2.34
N MET A 147 1.74 -20.20 -2.48
CA MET A 147 0.88 -21.31 -2.89
C MET A 147 1.20 -21.81 -4.31
N LEU A 148 1.61 -20.91 -5.20
CA LEU A 148 2.02 -21.26 -6.56
C LEU A 148 3.48 -21.73 -6.66
N GLY A 149 4.22 -21.79 -5.55
CA GLY A 149 5.62 -22.20 -5.52
C GLY A 149 6.61 -21.17 -6.09
N LEU A 150 6.17 -19.94 -6.33
CA LEU A 150 7.00 -18.86 -6.88
C LEU A 150 7.98 -18.28 -5.84
N ALA A 151 7.69 -18.48 -4.55
CA ALA A 151 8.54 -18.13 -3.43
C ALA A 151 8.78 -19.35 -2.53
N SER A 152 9.88 -19.35 -1.79
CA SER A 152 10.24 -20.42 -0.86
C SER A 152 10.85 -19.88 0.43
N THR A 153 10.91 -20.71 1.47
CA THR A 153 11.63 -20.41 2.72
C THR A 153 13.03 -21.02 2.71
N PRO A 154 13.98 -20.44 3.46
CA PRO A 154 15.30 -21.05 3.65
C PRO A 154 15.16 -22.49 4.16
N GLY A 155 15.86 -23.43 3.51
CA GLY A 155 15.85 -24.85 3.87
C GLY A 155 14.69 -25.67 3.28
N ALA A 156 13.79 -25.06 2.49
CA ALA A 156 12.79 -25.82 1.73
C ALA A 156 13.46 -26.73 0.69
N ALA A 157 13.10 -28.01 0.67
CA ALA A 157 13.63 -28.97 -0.31
C ALA A 157 13.34 -28.51 -1.75
N GLY A 158 14.38 -28.46 -2.60
CA GLY A 158 14.29 -28.03 -4.00
C GLY A 158 14.29 -26.50 -4.22
N ALA A 159 14.28 -25.69 -3.15
CA ALA A 159 14.34 -24.24 -3.28
C ALA A 159 15.78 -23.76 -3.52
N SER A 160 15.96 -22.88 -4.50
CA SER A 160 17.23 -22.16 -4.65
C SER A 160 17.32 -21.01 -3.65
N ALA A 161 18.53 -20.61 -3.27
CA ALA A 161 18.74 -19.40 -2.47
C ALA A 161 18.19 -18.13 -3.16
N ALA A 162 18.06 -18.15 -4.49
CA ALA A 162 17.45 -17.05 -5.23
C ALA A 162 15.91 -16.99 -5.00
N ASP A 163 15.23 -18.14 -4.86
CA ASP A 163 13.78 -18.18 -4.69
C ASP A 163 13.31 -17.59 -3.36
N THR A 164 14.17 -17.62 -2.34
CA THR A 164 13.89 -16.94 -1.05
C THR A 164 13.89 -15.41 -1.18
N MET A 165 14.45 -14.87 -2.26
CA MET A 165 14.53 -13.42 -2.51
C MET A 165 13.32 -12.86 -3.26
N ILE A 166 12.51 -13.70 -3.93
CA ILE A 166 11.31 -13.28 -4.65
C ILE A 166 10.36 -12.41 -3.78
N PRO A 167 9.93 -12.84 -2.58
CA PRO A 167 9.04 -12.03 -1.75
C PRO A 167 9.72 -10.72 -1.27
N VAL A 168 11.05 -10.72 -1.12
CA VAL A 168 11.82 -9.52 -0.77
C VAL A 168 11.78 -8.51 -1.91
N TYR A 169 12.05 -8.93 -3.15
CA TYR A 169 11.99 -8.06 -4.32
C TYR A 169 10.57 -7.55 -4.60
N VAL A 170 9.56 -8.41 -4.53
CA VAL A 170 8.15 -8.02 -4.70
C VAL A 170 7.78 -6.96 -3.67
N THR A 171 8.11 -7.17 -2.39
CA THR A 171 7.81 -6.21 -1.32
C THR A 171 8.60 -4.91 -1.48
N LEU A 172 9.88 -4.98 -1.86
CA LEU A 172 10.73 -3.80 -2.05
C LEU A 172 10.22 -2.93 -3.21
N LEU A 173 9.97 -3.55 -4.37
CA LEU A 173 9.45 -2.85 -5.55
C LEU A 173 8.09 -2.22 -5.25
N GLY A 174 7.16 -2.99 -4.65
CA GLY A 174 5.85 -2.47 -4.23
C GLY A 174 5.96 -1.34 -3.21
N THR A 175 6.88 -1.42 -2.25
CA THR A 175 7.08 -0.36 -1.25
C THR A 175 7.60 0.93 -1.87
N VAL A 176 8.62 0.86 -2.72
CA VAL A 176 9.18 2.03 -3.43
C VAL A 176 8.12 2.63 -4.35
N TRP A 177 7.35 1.79 -5.05
CA TRP A 177 6.25 2.24 -5.90
C TRP A 177 5.15 2.93 -5.08
N SER A 178 4.82 2.39 -3.90
CA SER A 178 3.84 2.98 -3.00
C SER A 178 4.25 4.39 -2.56
N PHE A 179 5.53 4.62 -2.22
CA PHE A 179 6.04 5.97 -1.96
C PHE A 179 5.87 6.92 -3.15
N LEU A 180 6.08 6.43 -4.38
CA LEU A 180 5.92 7.22 -5.60
C LEU A 180 4.46 7.62 -5.83
N VAL A 181 3.51 6.69 -5.73
CA VAL A 181 2.10 6.98 -6.05
C VAL A 181 1.41 7.85 -4.99
N HIS A 182 1.97 8.00 -3.80
CA HIS A 182 1.48 8.96 -2.79
C HIS A 182 2.10 10.36 -2.94
N ALA A 183 3.18 10.50 -3.71
CA ALA A 183 3.92 11.74 -3.78
C ALA A 183 3.05 12.90 -4.30
N ASN A 184 3.19 14.07 -3.68
CA ASN A 184 2.51 15.30 -4.07
C ASN A 184 3.09 15.86 -5.38
N VAL A 185 2.85 15.20 -6.50
CA VAL A 185 3.34 15.63 -7.82
C VAL A 185 2.21 15.72 -8.84
N ARG A 186 2.23 16.78 -9.65
CA ARG A 186 1.20 17.04 -10.68
C ARG A 186 1.37 16.26 -11.98
N TRP A 187 2.17 15.20 -11.96
CA TRP A 187 2.50 14.45 -13.17
C TRP A 187 1.30 13.66 -13.69
N ARG A 188 1.08 13.74 -15.00
CA ARG A 188 0.11 12.97 -15.78
C ARG A 188 0.86 12.35 -16.95
N PHE A 189 0.69 11.05 -17.14
CA PHE A 189 1.46 10.27 -18.12
C PHE A 189 0.58 9.70 -19.25
N GLY A 190 -0.70 10.09 -19.30
CA GLY A 190 -1.62 9.72 -20.37
C GLY A 190 -1.86 8.21 -20.40
N TRP A 191 -1.45 7.56 -21.49
CA TRP A 191 -1.72 6.12 -21.66
C TRP A 191 -0.92 5.24 -20.68
N LEU A 192 0.24 5.68 -20.19
CA LEU A 192 1.04 4.92 -19.24
C LEU A 192 0.31 4.71 -17.90
N GLU A 193 -0.60 5.62 -17.55
CA GLU A 193 -1.42 5.54 -16.33
C GLU A 193 -2.46 4.40 -16.38
N GLN A 194 -2.61 3.76 -17.53
CA GLN A 194 -3.44 2.58 -17.71
C GLN A 194 -2.67 1.28 -17.45
N VAL A 195 -1.34 1.34 -17.40
CA VAL A 195 -0.45 0.18 -17.25
C VAL A 195 0.23 0.20 -15.88
N ALA A 196 0.69 1.36 -15.45
CA ALA A 196 1.39 1.55 -14.18
C ALA A 196 0.68 2.65 -13.35
N ALA A 197 0.51 2.39 -12.06
CA ALA A 197 -0.17 3.29 -11.15
C ALA A 197 0.66 4.56 -10.98
N THR A 198 0.00 5.71 -11.08
CA THR A 198 0.62 7.02 -10.98
C THR A 198 0.10 7.77 -9.76
N PRO A 199 0.74 8.89 -9.37
CA PRO A 199 0.21 9.78 -8.35
C PRO A 199 -1.25 10.15 -8.60
N ALA A 200 -1.58 10.50 -9.84
CA ALA A 200 -2.94 10.71 -10.28
C ALA A 200 -3.91 9.56 -9.98
N PHE A 201 -3.54 8.32 -10.31
CA PHE A 201 -4.36 7.13 -10.04
C PHE A 201 -4.62 6.93 -8.55
N HIS A 202 -3.58 7.04 -7.72
CA HIS A 202 -3.69 6.75 -6.31
C HIS A 202 -4.24 7.93 -5.49
N HIS A 203 -4.08 9.17 -5.96
CA HIS A 203 -4.79 10.31 -5.36
C HIS A 203 -6.31 10.14 -5.52
N TRP A 204 -6.79 9.69 -6.69
CA TRP A 204 -8.21 9.38 -6.89
C TRP A 204 -8.70 8.26 -5.96
N HIS A 205 -7.87 7.27 -5.67
CA HIS A 205 -8.16 6.25 -4.66
C HIS A 205 -8.36 6.86 -3.25
N HIS A 206 -7.51 7.82 -2.87
CA HIS A 206 -7.58 8.51 -1.58
C HIS A 206 -8.69 9.57 -1.46
N THR A 207 -9.53 9.74 -2.49
CA THR A 207 -10.55 10.79 -2.44
C THR A 207 -11.65 10.49 -1.41
N ASN A 208 -12.11 11.53 -0.71
CA ASN A 208 -13.36 11.48 0.05
C ASN A 208 -14.57 12.00 -0.77
N GLY A 209 -14.39 12.22 -2.08
CA GLY A 209 -15.45 12.61 -3.00
C GLY A 209 -16.27 11.41 -3.46
N ALA A 210 -17.58 11.59 -3.65
CA ALA A 210 -18.48 10.52 -4.08
C ALA A 210 -18.14 9.95 -5.48
N GLU A 211 -17.49 10.74 -6.33
CA GLU A 211 -17.16 10.34 -7.72
C GLU A 211 -16.11 9.22 -7.80
N GLY A 212 -15.12 9.24 -6.90
CA GLY A 212 -13.97 8.31 -6.93
C GLY A 212 -13.87 7.39 -5.71
N ARG A 213 -14.85 7.42 -4.80
CA ARG A 213 -14.87 6.55 -3.62
C ARG A 213 -14.90 5.07 -4.03
N ASP A 214 -14.16 4.23 -3.31
CA ASP A 214 -14.13 2.78 -3.50
C ASP A 214 -13.73 2.38 -4.94
N ARG A 215 -12.61 2.97 -5.40
CA ARG A 215 -12.00 2.75 -6.72
C ARG A 215 -10.49 2.62 -6.57
N ASN A 216 -9.83 2.14 -7.64
CA ASN A 216 -8.38 2.16 -7.81
C ASN A 216 -7.59 1.41 -6.70
N TYR A 217 -7.88 0.13 -6.49
CA TYR A 217 -7.27 -0.68 -5.43
C TYR A 217 -5.91 -1.29 -5.78
N ALA A 218 -5.53 -1.33 -7.05
CA ALA A 218 -4.23 -1.85 -7.48
C ALA A 218 -3.09 -1.00 -6.90
N ALA A 219 -2.01 -1.65 -6.50
CA ALA A 219 -0.85 -0.98 -5.92
C ALA A 219 0.09 -0.45 -7.02
N MET A 220 0.31 -1.25 -8.06
CA MET A 220 1.25 -0.96 -9.14
C MET A 220 0.60 -0.98 -10.51
N PHE A 221 -0.45 -1.77 -10.72
CA PHE A 221 -0.93 -2.05 -12.07
C PHE A 221 -2.44 -1.81 -12.24
N PRO A 222 -2.86 -0.62 -12.71
CA PRO A 222 -4.25 -0.23 -12.92
C PRO A 222 -5.07 -1.14 -13.86
N TRP A 223 -4.40 -1.99 -14.65
CA TRP A 223 -5.11 -2.98 -15.47
C TRP A 223 -5.89 -3.99 -14.60
N VAL A 224 -5.49 -4.22 -13.35
CA VAL A 224 -6.24 -5.07 -12.41
C VAL A 224 -7.57 -4.40 -12.04
N ASP A 225 -7.56 -3.10 -11.74
CA ASP A 225 -8.80 -2.34 -11.55
C ASP A 225 -9.68 -2.31 -12.79
N ARG A 226 -9.08 -2.23 -13.99
CA ARG A 226 -9.83 -2.34 -15.23
C ARG A 226 -10.50 -3.71 -15.36
N LEU A 227 -9.77 -4.78 -15.04
CA LEU A 227 -10.27 -6.15 -15.11
C LEU A 227 -11.46 -6.37 -14.17
N PHE A 228 -11.43 -5.77 -12.98
CA PHE A 228 -12.47 -5.93 -11.96
C PHE A 228 -13.47 -4.76 -11.88
N GLY A 229 -13.43 -3.83 -12.85
CA GLY A 229 -14.41 -2.76 -13.00
C GLY A 229 -14.32 -1.62 -11.99
N THR A 230 -13.16 -1.41 -11.37
CA THR A 230 -12.92 -0.41 -10.30
C THR A 230 -12.01 0.74 -10.71
N LEU A 231 -11.58 0.80 -11.98
CA LEU A 231 -10.73 1.87 -12.49
C LEU A 231 -11.51 3.20 -12.63
N HIS A 232 -11.01 4.26 -11.98
CA HIS A 232 -11.50 5.63 -12.10
C HIS A 232 -10.31 6.59 -12.27
N LEU A 233 -10.12 7.13 -13.48
CA LEU A 233 -8.99 8.01 -13.78
C LEU A 233 -9.38 9.07 -14.83
N PRO A 234 -10.14 10.11 -14.45
CA PRO A 234 -10.45 11.21 -15.35
C PRO A 234 -9.16 11.95 -15.76
N ARG A 235 -9.08 12.33 -17.04
CA ARG A 235 -7.87 12.88 -17.66
C ARG A 235 -7.52 14.28 -17.15
N ASP A 236 -8.53 15.12 -16.99
CA ASP A 236 -8.36 16.55 -16.74
C ASP A 236 -8.78 16.97 -15.32
N ALA A 237 -8.89 16.01 -14.41
CA ALA A 237 -9.36 16.25 -13.05
C ALA A 237 -8.51 15.54 -12.00
N TRP A 238 -8.31 16.23 -10.88
CA TRP A 238 -7.76 15.70 -9.64
C TRP A 238 -8.87 15.64 -8.58
N PRO A 239 -8.78 14.73 -7.61
CA PRO A 239 -9.76 14.65 -6.54
C PRO A 239 -9.79 15.97 -5.75
N PRO A 240 -10.99 16.49 -5.43
CA PRO A 240 -11.14 17.80 -4.80
C PRO A 240 -10.83 17.78 -3.29
N VAL A 241 -10.92 16.61 -2.67
CA VAL A 241 -10.79 16.44 -1.21
C VAL A 241 -10.25 15.05 -0.88
N TYR A 242 -9.40 15.00 0.15
CA TYR A 242 -8.86 13.78 0.78
C TYR A 242 -9.36 13.68 2.22
N GLY A 243 -9.00 12.61 2.92
CA GLY A 243 -9.41 12.35 4.29
C GLY A 243 -10.59 11.37 4.38
N ILE A 244 -11.25 11.36 5.52
CA ILE A 244 -12.41 10.50 5.80
C ILE A 244 -13.55 11.32 6.40
N ASP A 245 -14.79 10.83 6.27
CA ASP A 245 -15.98 11.52 6.77
C ASP A 245 -15.95 11.81 8.27
N LYS A 246 -15.34 10.92 9.05
CA LYS A 246 -15.17 11.05 10.50
C LYS A 246 -13.68 10.98 10.84
N PRO A 247 -12.98 12.12 10.94
CA PRO A 247 -11.55 12.13 11.23
C PRO A 247 -11.23 11.46 12.56
N VAL A 248 -10.19 10.64 12.57
CA VAL A 248 -9.65 10.09 13.81
C VAL A 248 -8.93 11.21 14.56
N ARG A 249 -9.42 11.54 15.77
CA ARG A 249 -8.83 12.59 16.60
C ARG A 249 -7.76 12.00 17.51
N GLY A 250 -6.67 12.73 17.71
CA GLY A 250 -5.63 12.40 18.68
C GLY A 250 -4.25 12.18 18.04
N GLY A 251 -3.39 11.47 18.76
CA GLY A 251 -2.06 11.10 18.29
C GLY A 251 -2.02 9.69 17.68
N VAL A 252 -0.81 9.22 17.36
CA VAL A 252 -0.57 7.87 16.83
C VAL A 252 -1.23 6.78 17.71
N SER A 253 -1.22 6.93 19.04
CA SER A 253 -1.87 5.99 19.95
C SER A 253 -3.39 5.92 19.76
N ASP A 254 -4.05 7.06 19.54
CA ASP A 254 -5.49 7.10 19.31
C ASP A 254 -5.86 6.52 17.96
N GLU A 255 -5.05 6.79 16.94
CA GLU A 255 -5.17 6.17 15.63
C GLU A 255 -5.03 4.65 15.73
N LEU A 256 -4.02 4.13 16.42
CA LEU A 256 -3.83 2.68 16.60
C LEU A 256 -4.96 2.00 17.40
N LEU A 257 -5.60 2.71 18.33
CA LEU A 257 -6.72 2.16 19.11
C LEU A 257 -8.08 2.33 18.43
N HIS A 258 -8.20 3.25 17.47
CA HIS A 258 -9.43 3.55 16.76
C HIS A 258 -10.15 2.30 16.22
N PRO A 259 -9.48 1.31 15.60
CA PRO A 259 -10.16 0.16 15.04
C PRO A 259 -10.80 -0.77 16.07
N PHE A 260 -10.53 -0.57 17.36
CA PHE A 260 -11.05 -1.39 18.45
C PHE A 260 -12.13 -0.68 19.28
N ARG A 261 -12.32 0.63 19.10
CA ARG A 261 -13.35 1.44 19.80
C ARG A 261 -14.70 1.35 19.09
N ARG A 262 -15.83 1.30 19.82
CA ARG A 262 -17.16 1.21 19.18
C ARG A 262 -17.52 2.53 18.51
N ASP A 263 -18.34 2.48 17.46
CA ASP A 263 -18.74 3.65 16.67
C ASP A 263 -19.47 4.73 17.49
N ASP A 264 -20.02 4.36 18.66
CA ASP A 264 -20.71 5.26 19.59
C ASP A 264 -19.76 6.03 20.53
N ASP A 265 -18.50 5.61 20.65
CA ASP A 265 -17.51 6.18 21.59
C ASP A 265 -16.86 7.47 21.04
N VAL A 266 -17.16 7.86 19.81
CA VAL A 266 -16.64 9.07 19.15
C VAL A 266 -17.79 10.05 18.93
N ALA A 267 -18.18 10.76 20.00
CA ALA A 267 -19.13 11.86 19.91
C ALA A 267 -18.62 12.91 18.90
N ALA A 268 -19.30 13.01 17.75
CA ALA A 268 -18.98 13.96 16.70
C ALA A 268 -19.54 15.35 17.06
N ALA A 269 -18.65 16.34 17.19
CA ALA A 269 -19.04 17.71 16.88
C ALA A 269 -19.05 17.83 15.33
N PRO A 270 -20.10 18.41 14.71
CA PRO A 270 -20.20 18.51 13.26
C PRO A 270 -18.99 19.26 12.70
N VAL A 271 -18.36 18.68 11.67
CA VAL A 271 -17.41 19.39 10.82
C VAL A 271 -18.24 20.26 9.89
N ASP A 272 -18.16 21.57 10.06
CA ASP A 272 -18.78 22.54 9.18
C ASP A 272 -18.11 22.42 7.80
N LYS A 273 -18.82 21.79 6.85
CA LYS A 273 -18.40 21.71 5.44
C LYS A 273 -18.64 23.07 4.80
N ALA A 274 -17.80 24.04 5.12
CA ALA A 274 -17.80 25.33 4.42
C ALA A 274 -17.47 25.11 2.93
N ALA A 275 -18.22 25.83 2.11
CA ALA A 275 -18.40 25.73 0.66
C ALA A 275 -17.10 25.90 -0.16
N PRO A 276 -17.12 25.66 -1.49
CA PRO A 276 -15.93 25.68 -2.32
C PRO A 276 -15.25 27.05 -2.25
N GLN A 277 -13.92 27.06 -2.10
CA GLN A 277 -13.13 28.26 -2.30
C GLN A 277 -13.33 28.73 -3.75
N GLU A 278 -14.08 29.82 -3.90
CA GLU A 278 -14.13 30.57 -5.14
C GLU A 278 -12.70 30.96 -5.55
N ARG A 279 -12.38 30.67 -6.81
CA ARG A 279 -11.12 31.08 -7.43
C ARG A 279 -11.11 32.61 -7.53
N GLY A 280 -10.12 33.23 -6.90
CA GLY A 280 -9.63 34.57 -7.22
C GLY A 280 -8.30 34.47 -7.95
#